data_AF-M1Z4F0-F1
#
_entry.id   AF-M1Z4F0-F1
#
_cell.length_a   1.000
_cell.length_b   1.000
_cell.length_c   1.000
_cell.angle_alpha   90.00
_cell.angle_beta   90.00
_cell.angle_gamma   90.00
#
_symmetry.space_group_name_H-M   'P 1'
#
loop_
_entity.id
_entity.type
_entity.pdbx_description
1 polymer ?
#
loop_
_entity_poly.entity_id
_entity_poly.type
_entity_poly.pdbx_seq_one_letter_code
_entity_poly.pdbx_strand_id
1 'polypeptide(L)' 'MDKRPIDSNAIKALHEMKMEIAKELGVSDTFINNNKLDPVTNIFTAGPVGGLMTRKLVEMGEKELMDEE' A
#
# COMPACT_ATOMS: atom_id res chain seq x y z
N MET A 1 -4.43 -6.95 -19.99
CA MET A 1 -4.27 -7.46 -18.61
C MET A 1 -5.64 -7.93 -18.17
N ASP A 2 -5.83 -9.24 -18.00
CA ASP A 2 -7.11 -9.76 -17.52
C ASP A 2 -7.47 -9.11 -16.20
N LYS A 3 -8.67 -8.55 -16.14
CA LYS A 3 -9.30 -8.03 -14.92
C LYS A 3 -9.63 -9.23 -14.04
N ARG A 4 -8.62 -9.83 -13.41
CA ARG A 4 -8.85 -10.79 -12.32
C ARG A 4 -9.81 -10.12 -11.34
N PRO A 5 -10.88 -10.80 -10.87
CA PRO A 5 -11.72 -10.23 -9.84
C PRO A 5 -10.84 -10.01 -8.62
N ILE A 6 -10.49 -8.75 -8.37
CA ILE A 6 -9.73 -8.36 -7.20
C ILE A 6 -10.71 -8.48 -6.04
N ASP A 7 -10.39 -9.37 -5.10
CA ASP A 7 -11.17 -9.56 -3.88
C ASP A 7 -11.43 -8.20 -3.20
N SER A 8 -12.71 -7.87 -2.95
CA SER A 8 -13.06 -6.56 -2.41
C SER A 8 -12.55 -6.35 -0.98
N ASN A 9 -12.36 -7.41 -0.20
CA ASN A 9 -11.77 -7.33 1.13
C ASN A 9 -10.26 -7.08 1.02
N ALA A 10 -9.59 -7.73 0.06
CA ALA A 10 -8.18 -7.45 -0.22
C ALA A 10 -7.95 -5.98 -0.62
N ILE A 11 -8.84 -5.39 -1.44
CA ILE A 11 -8.77 -3.96 -1.78
C ILE A 11 -8.85 -3.09 -0.52
N LYS A 12 -9.80 -3.38 0.38
CA LYS A 12 -9.98 -2.62 1.62
C LYS A 12 -8.75 -2.74 2.53
N ALA A 13 -8.26 -3.96 2.74
CA ALA A 13 -7.07 -4.21 3.56
C ALA A 13 -5.82 -3.51 2.99
N LEU A 14 -5.62 -3.58 1.67
CA LEU A 14 -4.52 -2.87 1.01
C LEU A 14 -4.66 -1.35 1.12
N HIS A 15 -5.89 -0.82 1.05
CA HIS A 15 -6.14 0.59 1.25
C HIS A 15 -5.82 1.04 2.68
N GLU A 16 -6.23 0.25 3.68
CA GLU A 16 -5.92 0.50 5.10
C GLU A 16 -4.41 0.47 5.34
N MET A 17 -3.71 -0.56 4.85
CA MET A 17 -2.25 -0.67 4.95
C MET A 17 -1.54 0.53 4.30
N LYS A 18 -2.00 0.96 3.11
CA LYS A 18 -1.47 2.16 2.46
C LYS A 18 -1.61 3.39 3.36
N MET A 19 -2.77 3.59 3.97
CA MET A 19 -3.03 4.75 4.82
C MET A 19 -2.24 4.70 6.13
N GLU A 20 -2.05 3.51 6.70
CA GLU A 20 -1.23 3.28 7.89
C GLU A 20 0.24 3.65 7.61
N ILE A 21 0.84 3.07 6.56
CA ILE A 21 2.24 3.36 6.18
C ILE A 21 2.41 4.83 5.81
N ALA A 22 1.45 5.42 5.08
CA ALA A 22 1.49 6.84 4.76
C ALA A 22 1.45 7.73 6.02
N LYS A 23 0.70 7.32 7.05
CA LYS A 23 0.67 8.02 8.35
C LYS A 23 1.99 7.85 9.10
N GLU A 24 2.57 6.65 9.12
CA GLU A 24 3.90 6.38 9.72
C GLU A 24 5.00 7.24 9.08
N LEU A 25 4.92 7.43 7.75
CA LEU A 25 5.87 8.25 7.00
C LEU A 25 5.56 9.76 7.01
N GLY A 26 4.44 10.18 7.64
CA GLY A 26 4.04 11.60 7.68
C GLY A 26 3.57 12.17 6.33
N VAL A 27 3.16 11.32 5.39
CA VAL A 27 2.75 11.70 4.02
C VAL A 27 1.26 11.42 3.76
N SER A 28 0.46 11.11 4.79
CA SER A 28 -0.95 10.76 4.67
C SER A 28 -1.78 11.80 3.91
N ASP A 29 -1.46 13.08 4.08
CA ASP A 29 -2.18 14.19 3.44
C ASP A 29 -2.11 14.13 1.90
N THR A 30 -1.05 13.52 1.37
CA THR A 30 -0.92 13.34 -0.09
C THR A 30 -2.00 12.40 -0.63
N PHE A 31 -2.32 11.32 0.08
CA PHE A 31 -3.31 10.35 -0.36
C PHE A 31 -4.76 10.76 -0.06
N ILE A 32 -4.96 11.69 0.88
CA ILE A 32 -6.28 12.23 1.25
C ILE A 32 -6.67 13.36 0.30
N ASN A 33 -5.75 14.26 -0.01
CA ASN A 33 -6.02 15.48 -0.79
C ASN A 33 -5.62 15.32 -2.27
N ASN A 34 -6.17 14.29 -2.93
CA ASN A 34 -5.85 13.90 -4.33
C ASN A 34 -6.05 15.02 -5.38
N ASN A 35 -6.72 16.12 -5.05
CA ASN A 35 -7.05 17.20 -6.00
C ASN A 35 -5.98 18.30 -6.15
N LYS A 36 -4.88 18.27 -5.40
CA LYS A 36 -3.86 19.35 -5.42
C LYS A 36 -2.41 18.88 -5.40
N LEU A 37 -2.15 17.60 -5.71
CA LEU A 37 -0.78 17.12 -5.67
C LEU A 37 0.00 17.51 -6.92
N ASP A 38 1.08 18.23 -6.68
CA ASP A 38 2.16 18.36 -7.63
C ASP A 38 2.70 16.95 -7.97
N PRO A 39 2.80 16.58 -9.27
CA PRO A 39 3.22 15.25 -9.71
C PRO A 39 4.58 14.81 -9.14
N VAL A 40 5.49 15.75 -8.90
CA VAL A 40 6.82 15.48 -8.34
C VAL A 40 6.68 15.03 -6.89
N THR A 41 5.89 15.75 -6.10
CA THR A 41 5.59 15.37 -4.70
C THR A 41 4.97 13.97 -4.63
N ASN A 42 4.05 13.64 -5.53
CA ASN A 42 3.42 12.31 -5.57
C ASN A 42 4.43 11.17 -5.85
N ILE A 43 5.38 11.36 -6.78
CA ILE A 43 6.39 10.33 -7.08
C ILE A 43 7.26 10.03 -5.86
N PHE A 44 7.69 11.07 -5.14
CA PHE A 44 8.57 10.92 -3.97
C PHE A 44 7.85 10.39 -2.72
N THR A 45 6.51 10.49 -2.65
CA THR A 45 5.74 9.94 -1.51
C THR A 45 5.10 8.58 -1.82
N ALA A 46 4.61 8.34 -3.03
CA ALA A 46 3.96 7.09 -3.42
C ALA A 46 4.94 5.92 -3.56
N GLY A 47 6.16 6.18 -4.05
CA GLY A 47 7.19 5.15 -4.21
C GLY A 47 7.56 4.45 -2.90
N PRO A 48 8.00 5.19 -1.86
CA PRO A 48 8.32 4.62 -0.55
C PRO A 48 7.16 3.86 0.09
N VAL A 49 5.94 4.41 0.04
CA VAL A 49 4.74 3.74 0.59
C VAL A 49 4.50 2.41 -0.13
N GLY A 50 4.48 2.40 -1.47
CA GLY A 50 4.28 1.17 -2.25
C GLY A 50 5.38 0.12 -2.05
N GLY A 51 6.63 0.56 -1.91
CA GLY A 51 7.76 -0.33 -1.60
C GLY A 51 7.61 -1.02 -0.26
N LEU A 52 7.26 -0.27 0.79
CA LEU A 52 7.01 -0.82 2.13
C LEU A 52 5.79 -1.75 2.16
N MET A 53 4.71 -1.40 1.47
CA MET A 53 3.54 -2.29 1.32
C MET A 53 3.94 -3.64 0.72
N THR A 54 4.73 -3.61 -0.36
CA THR A 54 5.21 -4.84 -1.01
C THR A 54 6.05 -5.68 -0.07
N ARG A 55 6.96 -5.05 0.68
CA ARG A 55 7.80 -5.76 1.66
C ARG A 55 6.96 -6.43 2.74
N LYS A 56 5.98 -5.73 3.33
CA LYS A 56 5.08 -6.30 4.34
C LYS A 56 4.25 -7.46 3.79
N LEU A 57 3.77 -7.36 2.54
CA LEU A 57 3.02 -8.45 1.89
C LEU A 57 3.86 -9.71 1.71
N VAL A 58 5.13 -9.55 1.32
CA VAL A 58 6.07 -10.67 1.20
C VAL A 58 6.34 -11.28 2.59
N GLU A 59 6.64 -10.46 3.60
CA GLU A 59 6.87 -10.92 4.98
C GLU A 59 5.66 -11.71 5.53
N MET A 60 4.43 -11.24 5.28
CA MET A 60 3.22 -11.98 5.67
C MET A 60 3.09 -13.30 4.91
N GLY A 61 3.32 -13.30 3.60
CA GLY A 61 3.26 -14.53 2.80
C GLY A 61 4.30 -15.56 3.23
N GLU A 62 5.54 -15.14 3.50
CA GLU A 62 6.60 -16.00 4.03
C GLU A 62 6.20 -16.61 5.38
N LYS A 63 5.62 -15.80 6.28
CA LYS A 63 5.20 -16.26 7.59
C LYS A 63 4.06 -17.28 7.51
N GLU A 64 3.00 -17.00 6.75
CA GLU A 64 1.87 -17.93 6.61
C GLU A 64 2.33 -19.27 6.00
N LEU A 65 3.25 -19.23 5.03
CA LEU A 65 3.81 -20.46 4.44
C LEU A 65 4.68 -21.27 5.41
N MET A 66 5.38 -20.60 6.35
CA MET A 66 6.15 -21.28 7.39
C MET A 66 5.28 -21.83 8.53
N ASP A 67 4.15 -21.18 8.83
CA ASP A 67 3.22 -21.60 9.89
C ASP A 67 2.28 -22.75 9.44
N GLU A 68 2.14 -22.99 8.13
CA GLU A 68 1.39 -24.12 7.54
C GLU A 68 2.16 -25.46 7.50
N GLU A 69 3.43 -25.48 7.96
CA GLU A 69 4.32 -26.66 8.01
C GLU A 69 4.45 -27.26 9.42
#